data_AF-A0A7Z7BVA2-F1
#
_entry.id   AF-A0A7Z7BVA2-F1
#
_cell.length_a   1.000
_cell.length_b   1.000
_cell.length_c   1.000
_cell.angle_alpha   90.00
_cell.angle_beta   90.00
_cell.angle_gamma   90.00
#
_symmetry.space_group_name_H-M   'P 1'
#
loop_
_entity.id
_entity.type
_entity.pdbx_description
1 polymer ?
#
loop_
_entity_poly.entity_id
_entity_poly.type
_entity_poly.pdbx_seq_one_letter_code
_entity_poly.pdbx_strand_id
1 'polypeptide(L)'
;MLLALGAHFGVPLRPRSLSLAHGARVEVEGMDHDGTIVVQLVANQGAYKPSYRNKVMADMFKLLWLRAAVPGVTRAAVVVSARTTQALNGWVAVAAAELGVEVYVFDGDGVAPLAGQS
;
A
#
# COMPACT_ATOMS: atom_id res chain seq x y z
N MET A 1 -2.79 11.23 -2.55
CA MET A 1 -2.71 9.79 -2.19
C MET A 1 -3.03 9.53 -0.72
N LEU A 2 -2.13 9.76 0.25
CA LEU A 2 -2.39 9.35 1.65
C LEU A 2 -3.61 10.02 2.29
N LEU A 3 -3.77 11.34 2.10
CA LEU A 3 -4.93 12.07 2.61
C LEU A 3 -6.24 11.56 2.00
N ALA A 4 -6.24 11.27 0.69
CA ALA A 4 -7.39 10.70 0.00
C ALA A 4 -7.74 9.30 0.53
N LEU A 5 -6.74 8.45 0.78
CA LEU A 5 -6.99 7.15 1.40
C LEU A 5 -7.52 7.26 2.83
N GLY A 6 -6.96 8.16 3.65
CA GLY A 6 -7.46 8.39 5.01
C GLY A 6 -8.90 8.89 5.02
N ALA A 7 -9.26 9.79 4.10
CA ALA A 7 -10.64 10.23 3.92
C ALA A 7 -11.54 9.07 3.48
N HIS A 8 -11.08 8.21 2.56
CA HIS A 8 -11.82 7.03 2.12
C HIS A 8 -12.05 6.02 3.25
N PHE A 9 -11.07 5.82 4.14
CA PHE A 9 -11.21 4.95 5.31
C PHE A 9 -11.97 5.59 6.48
N GLY A 10 -12.21 6.90 6.45
CA GLY A 10 -12.74 7.63 7.60
C GLY A 10 -11.78 7.73 8.78
N VAL A 11 -10.49 7.44 8.59
CA VAL A 11 -9.46 7.50 9.65
C VAL A 11 -8.22 8.27 9.18
N PRO A 12 -7.65 9.15 10.02
CA PRO A 12 -6.42 9.84 9.67
C PRO A 12 -5.25 8.86 9.53
N LEU A 13 -4.51 8.97 8.43
CA LEU A 13 -3.26 8.24 8.22
C LEU A 13 -2.08 9.22 8.27
N ARG A 14 -0.99 8.78 8.88
CA ARG A 14 0.26 9.55 9.01
C ARG A 14 1.48 8.66 8.72
N PRO A 15 2.52 9.19 8.08
CA PRO A 15 3.79 8.47 8.00
C PRO A 15 4.32 8.14 9.39
N ARG A 16 4.96 6.98 9.55
CA ARG A 16 5.50 6.54 10.84
C ARG A 16 6.79 5.73 10.65
N SER A 17 7.76 5.96 11.52
CA SER A 17 8.92 5.08 11.68
C SER A 17 8.60 4.02 12.72
N LEU A 18 8.75 2.75 12.36
CA LEU A 18 8.56 1.60 13.25
C LEU A 18 9.93 1.02 13.63
N SER A 19 10.12 0.79 14.92
CA SER A 19 11.24 0.00 15.45
C SER A 19 10.71 -1.38 15.81
N LEU A 20 11.19 -2.41 15.13
CA LEU A 20 10.75 -3.79 15.28
C LEU A 20 11.75 -4.61 16.10
N ALA A 21 11.35 -5.85 16.42
CA ALA A 21 12.23 -6.81 17.06
C ALA A 21 13.55 -6.96 16.27
N HIS A 22 14.64 -7.28 16.98
CA HIS A 22 15.98 -7.43 16.42
C HIS A 22 16.58 -6.16 15.80
N GLY A 23 16.05 -4.98 16.13
CA GLY A 23 16.62 -3.69 15.76
C GLY A 23 16.31 -3.23 14.33
N ALA A 24 15.43 -3.94 13.61
CA ALA A 24 14.99 -3.50 12.30
C ALA A 24 14.18 -2.20 12.41
N ARG A 25 14.52 -1.20 11.59
CA ARG A 25 13.76 0.05 11.47
C ARG A 25 13.13 0.13 10.09
N VAL A 26 11.84 0.48 10.06
CA VAL A 26 11.05 0.51 8.83
C VAL A 26 10.19 1.77 8.82
N GLU A 27 10.25 2.52 7.74
CA GLU A 27 9.35 3.65 7.51
C GLU A 27 8.09 3.16 6.81
N VAL A 28 6.91 3.55 7.25
CA VAL A 28 5.65 3.39 6.51
C VAL A 28 5.12 4.76 6.10
N GLU A 29 4.64 4.85 4.87
CA GLU A 29 4.10 6.08 4.29
C GLU A 29 2.75 6.42 4.93
N GLY A 30 2.03 5.44 5.48
CA GLY A 30 0.84 5.65 6.27
C GLY A 30 0.62 4.59 7.34
N MET A 31 0.20 5.04 8.51
CA MET A 31 -0.38 4.24 9.57
C MET A 31 -1.47 5.05 10.27
N ASP A 32 -2.53 4.39 10.73
CA ASP A 32 -3.55 4.99 11.60
C ASP A 32 -3.01 5.20 13.02
N HIS A 33 -3.81 5.87 13.87
CA HIS A 33 -3.41 6.12 15.26
C HIS A 33 -3.14 4.81 16.00
N ASP A 34 -4.08 3.87 15.88
CA ASP A 34 -4.10 2.60 16.62
C ASP A 34 -3.13 1.55 16.07
N GLY A 35 -2.49 1.82 14.92
CA GLY A 35 -1.53 0.91 14.31
C GLY A 35 -2.16 -0.34 13.69
N THR A 36 -3.44 -0.27 13.32
CA THR A 36 -4.20 -1.37 12.73
C THR A 36 -4.11 -1.41 11.20
N ILE A 37 -3.78 -0.29 10.56
CA ILE A 37 -3.69 -0.12 9.11
C ILE A 37 -2.27 0.31 8.75
N VAL A 38 -1.63 -0.39 7.80
CA VAL A 38 -0.35 0.03 7.20
C VAL A 38 -0.48 0.29 5.72
N VAL A 39 0.19 1.35 5.25
CA VAL A 39 0.06 1.83 3.87
C VAL A 39 1.42 2.08 3.23
N GLN A 40 1.57 1.64 1.99
CA GLN A 40 2.66 2.03 1.08
C GLN A 40 2.10 2.85 -0.08
N LEU A 41 2.90 3.78 -0.60
CA LEU A 41 2.52 4.63 -1.73
C LEU A 41 3.49 4.44 -2.90
N VAL A 42 2.93 4.18 -4.08
CA VAL A 42 3.67 4.07 -5.34
C VAL A 42 3.29 5.24 -6.23
N ALA A 43 3.93 6.39 -5.97
CA ALA A 43 3.66 7.68 -6.59
C ALA A 43 4.55 7.96 -7.82
N ASN A 44 4.88 6.92 -8.60
CA ASN A 44 5.79 7.05 -9.74
C ASN A 44 5.25 8.06 -10.78
N GLN A 45 6.08 9.04 -11.15
CA GLN A 45 5.75 10.08 -12.12
C GLN A 45 6.38 9.80 -13.50
N GLY A 46 5.71 10.27 -14.55
CA GLY A 46 6.16 10.12 -15.94
C GLY A 46 5.59 8.88 -16.64
N ALA A 47 6.19 8.52 -17.78
CA ALA A 47 5.80 7.34 -18.54
C ALA A 47 6.07 6.05 -17.74
N TYR A 48 5.22 5.04 -17.92
CA TYR A 48 5.39 3.74 -17.27
C TYR A 48 6.77 3.13 -17.58
N LYS A 49 7.41 2.56 -16.56
CA LYS A 49 8.66 1.82 -16.68
C LYS A 49 8.52 0.45 -16.02
N PRO A 50 9.15 -0.61 -16.55
CA PRO A 50 9.12 -1.94 -15.93
C PRO A 50 9.55 -1.96 -14.45
N SER A 51 10.44 -1.04 -14.05
CA SER A 51 10.85 -0.89 -12.65
C SER A 51 9.72 -0.52 -11.69
N TYR A 52 8.59 -0.01 -12.18
CA TYR A 52 7.43 0.30 -11.35
C TYR A 52 6.78 -0.97 -10.81
N ARG A 53 6.78 -2.06 -11.60
CA ARG A 53 6.35 -3.38 -11.14
C ARG A 53 7.21 -3.88 -10.00
N ASN A 54 8.53 -3.69 -10.08
CA ASN A 54 9.43 -4.08 -9.00
C ASN A 54 9.15 -3.29 -7.72
N LYS A 55 8.84 -1.99 -7.82
CA LYS A 55 8.45 -1.17 -6.66
C LYS A 55 7.14 -1.65 -6.04
N VAL A 56 6.11 -1.91 -6.86
CA VAL A 56 4.83 -2.46 -6.36
C VAL A 56 5.05 -3.78 -5.64
N MET A 57 5.81 -4.71 -6.22
CA MET A 57 6.08 -6.01 -5.58
C MET A 57 6.91 -5.88 -4.30
N ALA A 58 7.90 -4.98 -4.27
CA ALA A 58 8.68 -4.71 -3.06
C ALA A 58 7.81 -4.15 -1.93
N ASP A 59 6.89 -3.24 -2.24
CA ASP A 59 5.97 -2.66 -1.26
C ASP A 59 4.93 -3.66 -0.77
N MET A 60 4.42 -4.53 -1.66
CA MET A 60 3.56 -5.64 -1.27
C MET A 60 4.28 -6.59 -0.31
N PHE A 61 5.52 -6.98 -0.62
CA PHE A 61 6.33 -7.82 0.25
C PHE A 61 6.53 -7.18 1.64
N LYS A 62 6.87 -5.89 1.67
CA LYS A 62 7.01 -5.12 2.92
C LYS A 62 5.70 -5.09 3.72
N LEU A 63 4.57 -4.87 3.08
CA LEU A 63 3.24 -4.86 3.72
C LEU A 63 2.88 -6.22 4.34
N LEU A 64 3.13 -7.31 3.60
CA LEU A 64 2.88 -8.67 4.09
C LEU A 64 3.73 -8.99 5.32
N TRP A 65 5.02 -8.67 5.26
CA TRP A 65 5.91 -8.85 6.38
C TRP A 65 5.52 -7.98 7.58
N LEU A 66 5.17 -6.71 7.37
CA LEU A 66 4.71 -5.82 8.45
C LEU A 66 3.45 -6.33 9.13
N ARG A 67 2.48 -6.87 8.37
CA ARG A 67 1.27 -7.47 8.95
C ARG A 67 1.59 -8.69 9.82
N ALA A 68 2.64 -9.44 9.49
CA ALA A 68 3.09 -10.57 10.32
C ALA A 68 3.96 -10.14 11.51
N ALA A 69 4.77 -9.09 11.35
CA ALA A 69 5.79 -8.69 12.32
C ALA A 69 5.28 -7.67 13.36
N VAL A 70 4.22 -6.92 13.06
CA VAL A 70 3.69 -5.87 13.93
C VAL A 70 2.36 -6.32 14.54
N PRO A 71 2.31 -6.58 15.86
CA PRO A 71 1.07 -6.94 16.53
C PRO A 71 0.00 -5.86 16.34
N GLY A 72 -1.22 -6.27 16.01
CA GLY A 72 -2.37 -5.38 15.84
C GLY A 72 -2.61 -4.88 14.41
N VAL A 73 -1.64 -5.01 13.50
CA VAL A 73 -1.87 -4.69 12.09
C VAL A 73 -2.81 -5.73 11.48
N THR A 74 -3.99 -5.28 11.05
CA THR A 74 -5.02 -6.14 10.43
C THR A 74 -5.23 -5.82 8.95
N ARG A 75 -4.95 -4.58 8.54
CA ARG A 75 -5.12 -4.12 7.16
C ARG A 75 -3.81 -3.64 6.56
N ALA A 76 -3.58 -4.03 5.32
CA ALA A 76 -2.39 -3.66 4.56
C ALA A 76 -2.83 -3.14 3.19
N ALA A 77 -2.48 -1.89 2.88
CA ALA A 77 -2.89 -1.26 1.63
C ALA A 77 -1.71 -0.68 0.85
N VAL A 78 -1.76 -0.81 -0.47
CA VAL A 78 -0.87 -0.08 -1.39
C VAL A 78 -1.71 0.86 -2.24
N VAL A 79 -1.30 2.12 -2.30
CA VAL A 79 -1.93 3.11 -3.20
C VAL A 79 -1.00 3.33 -4.38
N VAL A 80 -1.51 3.10 -5.58
CA VAL A 80 -0.79 3.34 -6.84
C VAL A 80 -1.40 4.53 -7.58
N SER A 81 -0.62 5.23 -8.39
CA SER A 81 -1.21 6.18 -9.33
C SER A 81 -1.98 5.45 -10.45
N ALA A 82 -2.96 6.11 -11.08
CA ALA A 82 -3.64 5.57 -12.26
C ALA A 82 -2.67 5.09 -13.36
N ARG A 83 -1.54 5.78 -13.53
CA ARG A 83 -0.50 5.40 -14.52
C ARG A 83 0.31 4.17 -14.11
N THR A 84 0.32 3.82 -12.84
CA THR A 84 1.05 2.67 -12.29
C THR A 84 0.21 1.40 -12.28
N THR A 85 -1.08 1.47 -12.63
CA THR A 85 -1.98 0.30 -12.68
C THR A 85 -1.47 -0.82 -13.58
N GLN A 86 -0.73 -0.51 -14.65
CA GLN A 86 -0.08 -1.50 -15.52
C GLN A 86 0.89 -2.44 -14.77
N ALA A 87 1.47 -2.00 -13.64
CA ALA A 87 2.31 -2.83 -12.79
C ALA A 87 1.55 -3.97 -12.11
N LEU A 88 0.22 -3.87 -12.02
CA LEU A 88 -0.66 -4.83 -11.36
C LEU A 88 -1.20 -5.90 -12.33
N ASN A 89 -0.89 -5.79 -13.63
CA ASN A 89 -1.39 -6.74 -14.63
C ASN A 89 -0.96 -8.19 -14.36
N GLY A 90 -1.84 -9.13 -14.74
CA GLY A 90 -1.61 -10.56 -14.58
C GLY A 90 -1.65 -10.98 -13.11
N TRP A 91 -0.69 -11.83 -12.71
CA TRP A 91 -0.70 -12.45 -11.39
C TRP A 91 -0.54 -11.47 -10.22
N VAL A 92 -0.05 -10.24 -10.45
CA VAL A 92 0.26 -9.30 -9.35
C VAL A 92 -1.01 -8.85 -8.64
N ALA A 93 -2.06 -8.46 -9.38
CA ALA A 93 -3.35 -8.09 -8.79
C ALA A 93 -4.02 -9.28 -8.09
N VAL A 94 -3.94 -10.48 -8.69
CA VAL A 94 -4.50 -11.72 -8.11
C VAL A 94 -3.80 -12.05 -6.79
N ALA A 95 -2.47 -12.06 -6.77
CA ALA A 95 -1.69 -12.31 -5.57
C ALA A 95 -1.93 -11.24 -4.49
N ALA A 96 -2.10 -9.96 -4.87
CA ALA A 96 -2.45 -8.92 -3.91
C ALA A 96 -3.78 -9.25 -3.20
N ALA A 97 -4.82 -9.60 -3.96
CA ALA A 97 -6.12 -9.97 -3.42
C ALA A 97 -6.05 -11.22 -2.52
N GLU A 98 -5.44 -12.31 -3.02
CA GLU A 98 -5.33 -13.58 -2.27
C GLU A 98 -4.51 -13.45 -1.00
N LEU A 99 -3.47 -12.60 -1.00
CA LEU A 99 -2.64 -12.33 0.17
C LEU A 99 -3.23 -11.21 1.05
N GLY A 100 -4.41 -10.69 0.73
CA GLY A 100 -5.11 -9.66 1.51
C GLY A 100 -4.38 -8.31 1.54
N VAL A 101 -3.67 -7.95 0.48
CA VAL A 101 -3.12 -6.60 0.28
C VAL A 101 -4.13 -5.81 -0.55
N GLU A 102 -4.78 -4.85 0.09
CA GLU A 102 -5.75 -3.99 -0.57
C GLU A 102 -5.03 -3.03 -1.53
N VAL A 103 -5.45 -2.99 -2.80
CA VAL A 103 -4.87 -2.05 -3.76
C VAL A 103 -5.86 -0.94 -4.09
N TYR A 104 -5.41 0.30 -3.92
CA TYR A 104 -6.17 1.50 -4.27
C TYR A 104 -5.48 2.25 -5.40
N VAL A 105 -6.28 2.78 -6.32
CA VAL A 105 -5.83 3.62 -7.42
C VAL A 105 -6.16 5.07 -7.10
N PHE A 106 -5.15 5.94 -7.13
CA PHE A 106 -5.29 7.39 -7.01
C PHE A 106 -5.36 8.03 -8.40
N ASP A 107 -6.44 8.77 -8.67
CA ASP A 107 -6.70 9.42 -9.95
C ASP A 107 -6.21 10.87 -10.04
N GLY A 108 -5.90 11.48 -8.90
CA GLY A 108 -5.52 12.90 -8.79
C GLY A 108 -6.30 13.62 -7.69
N ASP A 109 -7.54 13.18 -7.44
CA ASP A 109 -8.46 13.78 -6.47
C ASP A 109 -8.83 12.79 -5.37
N GLY A 110 -9.18 11.56 -5.75
CA GLY A 110 -9.69 10.52 -4.87
C GLY A 110 -8.92 9.20 -4.97
N VAL A 111 -9.37 8.22 -4.19
CA VAL A 111 -8.93 6.83 -4.34
C VAL A 111 -10.14 5.93 -4.55
N ALA A 112 -9.95 4.89 -5.35
CA ALA A 112 -10.90 3.80 -5.52
C ALA A 112 -10.17 2.45 -5.44
N PRO A 113 -10.82 1.38 -4.96
CA PRO A 113 -10.26 0.03 -5.03
C PRO A 113 -9.91 -0.34 -6.48
N LEU A 114 -8.85 -1.11 -6.68
CA LEU A 114 -8.58 -1.72 -7.97
C LEU A 114 -9.75 -2.63 -8.36
N ALA A 115 -10.30 -2.44 -9.56
CA ALA A 115 -11.41 -3.25 -10.05
C ALA A 115 -11.08 -4.75 -10.00
N GLY A 116 -12.02 -5.56 -9.46
CA GLY A 116 -11.87 -7.01 -9.35
C GLY A 116 -11.24 -7.53 -8.05
N GLN A 117 -11.05 -6.68 -7.03
CA GLN A 117 -10.64 -7.10 -5.66
C GLN A 117 -11.80 -7.27 -4.66
N SER A 118 -13.04 -7.13 -5.12
CA SER A 118 -14.27 -7.27 -4.32
C SER A 118 -14.77 -8.71 -4.28
#